data_AF-V5YQ45-F1
#
_entry.id   AF-V5YQ45-F1
#
_cell.length_a   1.000
_cell.length_b   1.000
_cell.length_c   1.000
_cell.angle_alpha   90.00
_cell.angle_beta   90.00
_cell.angle_gamma   90.00
#
_symmetry.space_group_name_H-M   'P 1'
#
loop_
_entity.id
_entity.type
_entity.pdbx_description
1 polymer ?
#
loop_
_entity_poly.entity_id
_entity_poly.type
_entity_poly.pdbx_seq_one_letter_code
_entity_poly.pdbx_strand_id
1 'polypeptide(L)'
;MESPRNSGGVVTKAHLNMLTIATWLKGRPHATLAQIAKATGLDRRATSYAIQYGVRTDVVKRVDDDDLNGNAQYTLTGKEPGNTRSQRGESSFDHLLLAWGIALTPPQLPVLDSRLVLAGD
;
A
#
# COMPACT_ATOMS: atom_id res chain seq x y z
N MET A 1 -21.62 -20.84 -13.86
CA MET A 1 -20.26 -21.40 -13.70
C MET A 1 -19.32 -20.22 -13.50
N GLU A 2 -19.29 -19.70 -12.27
CA GLU A 2 -18.50 -18.51 -11.93
C GLU A 2 -17.04 -18.93 -11.72
N SER A 3 -16.13 -18.37 -12.52
CA SER A 3 -14.70 -18.52 -12.29
C SER A 3 -14.31 -17.83 -10.97
N PRO A 4 -13.53 -18.49 -10.08
CA PRO A 4 -13.02 -17.83 -8.90
C PRO A 4 -11.96 -16.82 -9.36
N ARG A 5 -12.24 -15.53 -9.22
CA ARG A 5 -11.22 -14.49 -9.35
C ARG A 5 -10.20 -14.71 -8.25
N ASN A 6 -9.01 -15.12 -8.66
CA ASN A 6 -7.86 -15.33 -7.79
C ASN A 6 -7.51 -14.00 -7.08
N SER A 7 -8.04 -13.82 -5.88
CA SER A 7 -7.73 -12.71 -4.96
C SER A 7 -6.33 -12.86 -4.35
N GLY A 8 -5.33 -13.16 -5.17
CA GLY A 8 -3.92 -13.13 -4.77
C GLY A 8 -3.51 -11.68 -4.59
N GLY A 9 -3.58 -11.18 -3.34
CA GLY A 9 -3.11 -9.85 -3.01
C GLY A 9 -1.67 -9.67 -3.48
N VAL A 10 -1.40 -8.64 -4.29
CA VAL A 10 -0.05 -8.33 -4.74
C VAL A 10 0.76 -7.90 -3.52
N VAL A 11 1.53 -8.83 -2.96
CA VAL A 11 2.47 -8.54 -1.88
C VAL A 11 3.61 -7.74 -2.48
N THR A 12 3.75 -6.48 -2.08
CA THR A 12 4.81 -5.63 -2.59
C THR A 12 6.17 -6.07 -2.04
N LYS A 13 7.23 -5.90 -2.82
CA LYS A 13 8.61 -6.21 -2.39
C LYS A 13 9.00 -5.46 -1.10
N ALA A 14 8.49 -4.24 -0.92
CA ALA A 14 8.69 -3.46 0.31
C ALA A 14 8.07 -4.12 1.54
N HIS A 15 6.89 -4.71 1.40
CA HIS A 15 6.22 -5.44 2.47
C HIS A 15 7.02 -6.69 2.88
N LEU A 16 7.48 -7.49 1.90
CA LEU A 16 8.32 -8.67 2.19
C LEU A 16 9.62 -8.28 2.88
N ASN A 17 10.30 -7.25 2.37
CA ASN A 17 11.52 -6.74 2.99
C ASN A 17 11.24 -6.23 4.43
N MET A 18 10.10 -5.57 4.65
CA MET A 18 9.72 -5.11 5.98
C MET A 18 9.40 -6.28 6.92
N LEU A 19 8.82 -7.38 6.45
CA LEU A 19 8.67 -8.60 7.26
C LEU A 19 10.02 -9.17 7.69
N THR A 20 10.99 -9.21 6.77
CA THR A 20 12.37 -9.63 7.10
C THR A 20 13.00 -8.72 8.14
N ILE A 21 12.90 -7.39 7.95
CA ILE A 21 13.42 -6.40 8.89
C ILE A 21 12.72 -6.51 10.24
N ALA A 22 11.39 -6.62 10.27
CA ALA A 22 10.62 -6.72 11.51
C ALA A 22 10.96 -7.99 12.28
N THR A 23 11.11 -9.12 11.58
CA THR A 23 11.56 -10.38 12.19
C THR A 23 12.94 -10.23 12.81
N TRP A 24 13.86 -9.53 12.11
CA TRP A 24 15.18 -9.26 12.65
C TRP A 24 15.17 -8.26 13.82
N LEU A 25 14.29 -7.27 13.81
CA LEU A 25 14.16 -6.32 14.92
C LEU A 25 13.50 -6.94 16.17
N LYS A 26 12.83 -8.09 16.06
CA LYS A 26 12.31 -8.81 17.24
C LYS A 26 13.47 -9.17 18.17
N GLY A 27 13.44 -8.62 19.39
CA GLY A 27 14.49 -8.81 20.40
C GLY A 27 15.58 -7.74 20.41
N ARG A 28 15.44 -6.64 19.65
CA ARG A 28 16.38 -5.50 19.67
C ARG A 28 15.63 -4.21 20.04
N PRO A 29 16.19 -3.36 20.93
CA PRO A 29 15.51 -2.14 21.35
C PRO A 29 15.47 -1.08 20.24
N HIS A 30 16.53 -0.95 19.45
CA HIS A 30 16.63 -0.03 18.32
C HIS A 30 17.79 -0.45 17.40
N ALA A 31 17.75 -0.02 16.14
CA ALA A 31 18.85 -0.24 15.19
C ALA A 31 18.92 0.86 14.12
N THR A 32 20.13 1.15 13.64
CA THR A 32 20.33 2.08 12.53
C THR A 32 20.06 1.42 11.18
N LEU A 33 19.83 2.24 10.14
CA LEU A 33 19.64 1.75 8.77
C LEU A 33 20.82 0.89 8.28
N ALA A 34 22.04 1.25 8.65
CA ALA A 34 23.24 0.51 8.25
C ALA A 34 23.30 -0.88 8.94
N GLN A 35 22.96 -0.94 10.23
CA GLN A 35 22.88 -2.21 10.96
C GLN A 35 21.80 -3.12 10.36
N ILE A 36 20.63 -2.55 10.04
CA ILE A 36 19.52 -3.27 9.42
C ILE A 36 19.93 -3.81 8.05
N ALA A 37 20.51 -2.98 7.18
CA ALA A 37 20.96 -3.39 5.85
C ALA A 37 22.00 -4.52 5.92
N LYS A 38 23.00 -4.35 6.81
CA LYS A 38 24.05 -5.35 7.02
C LYS A 38 23.48 -6.69 7.50
N ALA A 39 22.54 -6.65 8.43
CA ALA A 39 22.02 -7.88 9.04
C ALA A 39 21.00 -8.61 8.16
N THR A 40 20.23 -7.87 7.36
CA THR A 40 19.23 -8.46 6.46
C THR A 40 19.80 -8.83 5.08
N GLY A 41 21.01 -8.37 4.75
CA GLY A 41 21.62 -8.54 3.43
C GLY A 41 20.94 -7.70 2.34
N LEU A 42 20.03 -6.80 2.71
CA LEU A 42 19.33 -5.91 1.79
C LEU A 42 20.25 -4.77 1.37
N ASP A 43 20.17 -4.37 0.10
CA ASP A 43 20.82 -3.16 -0.34
C ASP A 43 20.25 -1.92 0.39
N ARG A 44 21.02 -0.82 0.37
CA ARG A 44 20.65 0.40 1.09
C ARG A 44 19.30 0.97 0.65
N ARG A 45 18.97 0.89 -0.65
CA ARG A 45 17.74 1.44 -1.21
C ARG A 45 16.54 0.57 -0.82
N ALA A 46 16.66 -0.75 -0.92
CA ALA A 46 15.67 -1.72 -0.48
C ALA A 46 15.38 -1.59 1.02
N THR A 47 16.43 -1.43 1.82
CA THR A 47 16.30 -1.19 3.27
C THR A 47 15.57 0.12 3.57
N SER A 48 15.98 1.22 2.93
CA SER A 48 15.33 2.52 3.13
C SER A 48 13.86 2.50 2.72
N TYR A 49 13.54 1.89 1.58
CA TYR A 49 12.17 1.79 1.10
C TYR A 49 11.29 0.94 2.02
N ALA A 50 11.83 -0.17 2.54
CA ALA A 50 11.12 -1.01 3.50
C ALA A 50 10.87 -0.28 4.84
N ILE A 51 11.86 0.48 5.34
CA ILE A 51 11.70 1.29 6.54
C ILE A 51 10.66 2.42 6.34
N GLN A 52 10.69 3.12 5.20
CA GLN A 52 9.65 4.12 4.88
C GLN A 52 8.26 3.51 4.82
N TYR A 53 8.14 2.31 4.21
CA TYR A 53 6.89 1.56 4.22
C TYR A 53 6.46 1.25 5.66
N GLY A 54 7.36 0.71 6.48
CA GLY A 54 7.09 0.37 7.87
C GLY A 54 6.73 1.57 8.75
N VAL A 55 7.32 2.74 8.52
CA VAL A 55 6.93 3.99 9.20
C VAL A 55 5.53 4.42 8.77
N ARG A 56 5.24 4.36 7.47
CA ARG A 56 3.92 4.72 6.92
C ARG A 56 2.81 3.79 7.40
N THR A 57 3.12 2.52 7.66
CA THR A 57 2.18 1.52 8.18
C THR A 57 2.26 1.36 9.70
N ASP A 58 3.06 2.19 10.38
CA ASP A 58 3.24 2.22 11.83
C ASP A 58 3.74 0.88 12.42
N VAL A 59 4.50 0.09 11.63
CA VAL A 59 5.19 -1.15 12.05
C VAL A 59 6.52 -0.84 12.73
N VAL A 60 7.19 0.21 12.26
CA VAL A 60 8.40 0.76 12.88
C VAL A 60 8.25 2.24 13.09
N LYS A 61 8.94 2.78 14.08
CA LYS A 61 9.08 4.21 14.29
C LYS A 61 10.55 4.59 14.38
N ARG A 62 10.84 5.85 14.05
CA ARG A 62 12.13 6.46 14.38
C ARG A 62 12.18 6.72 15.89
N VAL A 63 13.33 6.47 16.50
CA VAL A 63 13.62 6.85 17.88
C VAL A 63 14.08 8.30 17.89
N ASP A 64 13.65 9.08 18.89
CA ASP A 64 13.97 10.51 19.00
C ASP A 64 15.48 10.75 19.21
N ASP A 65 16.15 9.83 19.90
CA ASP A 65 17.60 9.83 20.06
C ASP A 65 18.31 9.16 18.89
N ASP A 66 19.17 9.92 18.23
CA ASP A 66 20.11 9.40 17.26
C ASP A 66 21.21 8.56 17.95
N ASP A 67 21.89 7.72 17.18
CA ASP A 67 23.03 6.97 17.71
C ASP A 67 24.21 7.90 18.06
N LEU A 68 25.28 7.34 18.62
CA LEU A 68 26.50 8.09 18.99
C LEU A 68 27.14 8.85 17.81
N ASN A 69 26.80 8.51 16.58
CA ASN A 69 27.29 9.12 15.35
C ASN A 69 26.24 10.03 14.68
N GLY A 70 25.11 10.31 15.34
CA GLY A 70 24.01 11.11 14.78
C GLY A 70 23.15 10.39 13.74
N ASN A 71 23.19 9.06 13.68
CA ASN A 71 22.36 8.29 12.76
C ASN A 71 20.99 7.99 13.36
N ALA A 72 19.98 8.15 12.52
CA ALA A 72 18.61 7.74 12.80
C ALA A 72 18.52 6.27 13.23
N GLN A 73 17.83 6.04 14.34
CA GLN A 73 17.55 4.71 14.86
C GLN A 73 16.07 4.36 14.70
N TYR A 74 15.77 3.09 14.49
CA TYR A 74 14.42 2.59 14.27
C TYR A 74 14.10 1.45 15.24
N THR A 75 12.86 1.40 15.72
CA THR A 75 12.36 0.36 16.62
C THR A 75 10.99 -0.12 16.19
N LEU A 76 10.63 -1.33 16.61
CA LEU A 76 9.29 -1.89 16.40
C LEU A 76 8.28 -1.20 17.33
N THR A 77 7.11 -0.90 16.79
CA THR A 77 5.96 -0.38 17.55
C THR A 77 5.08 -1.48 18.15
N GLY A 78 5.27 -2.73 17.72
CA GLY A 78 4.42 -3.87 18.10
C GLY A 78 3.23 -4.10 17.15
N LYS A 79 3.01 -3.23 16.16
CA LYS A 79 2.07 -3.51 15.06
C LYS A 79 2.71 -4.47 14.07
N GLU A 80 1.97 -5.50 13.68
CA GLU A 80 2.43 -6.38 12.61
C GLU A 80 2.34 -5.69 11.26
N PRO A 81 3.21 -6.03 10.29
CA PRO A 81 3.07 -5.59 8.91
C PRO A 81 1.77 -6.18 8.34
N GLY A 82 0.66 -5.46 8.51
CA GLY A 82 -0.62 -5.84 7.94
C GLY A 82 -0.53 -5.78 6.43
N ASN A 83 -1.23 -6.70 5.75
CA ASN A 83 -1.48 -6.54 4.33
C ASN A 83 -2.30 -5.25 4.15
N THR A 84 -1.70 -4.26 3.50
CA THR A 84 -2.20 -2.88 3.36
C THR A 84 -3.63 -2.76 2.79
N ARG A 85 -4.21 -3.86 2.27
CA ARG A 85 -5.59 -3.91 1.78
C ARG A 85 -6.64 -4.28 2.83
N SER A 86 -6.27 -5.01 3.89
CA SER A 86 -7.25 -5.51 4.87
C SER A 86 -7.76 -4.43 5.83
N GLN A 87 -7.04 -3.31 5.97
CA GLN A 87 -7.42 -2.23 6.90
C GLN A 87 -8.15 -1.05 6.26
N ARG A 88 -8.14 -0.94 4.93
CA ARG A 88 -8.91 0.09 4.23
C ARG A 88 -10.18 -0.59 3.74
N GLY A 89 -11.23 -0.48 4.56
CA GLY A 89 -12.56 -1.05 4.30
C GLY A 89 -12.91 -0.91 2.83
N GLU A 90 -13.39 -2.00 2.25
CA GLU A 90 -13.68 -2.25 0.83
C GLU A 90 -13.93 -0.97 0.02
N SER A 91 -12.85 -0.32 -0.42
CA SER A 91 -12.93 0.73 -1.41
C SER A 91 -13.15 0.05 -2.75
N SER A 92 -14.40 -0.38 -2.98
CA SER A 92 -14.89 -0.83 -4.28
C SER A 92 -14.83 0.35 -5.26
N PHE A 93 -14.59 0.04 -6.53
CA PHE A 93 -14.75 1.04 -7.60
C PHE A 93 -16.17 1.65 -7.57
N ASP A 94 -17.18 0.85 -7.22
CA ASP A 94 -18.57 1.31 -7.10
C ASP A 94 -18.72 2.33 -5.97
N HIS A 95 -18.02 2.16 -4.84
CA HIS A 95 -18.00 3.17 -3.78
C HIS A 95 -17.36 4.48 -4.23
N LEU A 96 -16.36 4.42 -5.11
CA LEU A 96 -15.76 5.63 -5.69
C LEU A 96 -16.72 6.33 -6.65
N LEU A 97 -17.43 5.58 -7.50
CA LEU A 97 -18.45 6.13 -8.38
C LEU A 97 -19.56 6.84 -7.59
N LEU A 98 -20.06 6.18 -6.54
CA LEU A 98 -21.07 6.76 -5.65
C LEU A 98 -20.56 8.02 -4.93
N ALA A 99 -19.32 8.02 -4.45
CA ALA A 99 -18.73 9.19 -3.79
C ALA A 99 -18.58 10.41 -4.73
N TRP A 100 -18.45 10.18 -6.03
CA TRP A 100 -18.46 11.24 -7.05
C TRP A 100 -19.86 11.57 -7.59
N GLY A 101 -20.92 10.95 -7.05
CA GLY A 101 -22.29 11.15 -7.50
C GLY A 101 -22.59 10.52 -8.86
N ILE A 102 -21.74 9.60 -9.32
CA ILE A 102 -21.97 8.83 -10.55
C ILE A 102 -22.89 7.67 -10.21
N ALA A 103 -24.06 7.63 -10.85
CA ALA A 103 -24.99 6.52 -10.70
C ALA A 103 -24.36 5.21 -11.24
N LEU A 104 -24.41 4.14 -10.46
CA LEU A 104 -23.96 2.80 -10.88
C LEU A 104 -24.84 2.23 -11.98
N THR A 105 -26.09 2.65 -12.03
CA THR A 105 -27.03 2.32 -13.09
C THR A 105 -27.18 3.52 -14.00
N PRO A 106 -26.84 3.40 -15.30
CA PRO A 106 -27.01 4.50 -16.23
C PRO A 106 -28.50 4.88 -16.33
N PRO A 107 -28.83 6.18 -16.38
CA PRO A 107 -30.21 6.61 -16.62
C PRO A 107 -30.65 6.15 -18.01
N GLN A 108 -31.89 5.67 -18.10
CA GLN A 108 -32.50 5.33 -19.38
C GLN A 108 -32.79 6.64 -20.12
N LEU A 109 -32.06 6.88 -21.22
CA LEU A 109 -32.31 8.03 -22.08
C LEU A 109 -33.36 7.65 -23.13
N PRO A 110 -34.33 8.54 -23.43
CA PRO A 110 -35.23 8.32 -24.55
C PRO A 110 -34.42 8.24 -25.83
N VAL A 111 -34.64 7.17 -26.61
CA VAL A 111 -34.06 7.02 -27.94
C VAL A 111 -34.65 8.12 -28.82
N LEU A 112 -33.86 9.14 -29.11
CA LEU A 112 -34.22 10.13 -30.12
C LEU A 112 -33.92 9.52 -31.48
N ASP A 113 -34.97 9.24 -32.25
CA ASP A 113 -34.87 8.88 -33.66
C ASP A 113 -34.16 10.02 -34.41
N SER A 114 -32.86 9.83 -34.65
CA SER A 114 -32.06 10.74 -35.45
C SER A 114 -32.37 10.48 -36.92
N ARG A 115 -33.49 11.01 -37.42
CA ARG A 115 -33.75 11.01 -38.85
C ARG A 115 -32.81 12.01 -39.52
N LEU A 116 -31.78 11.48 -40.17
CA LEU A 116 -30.96 12.23 -41.11
C LEU A 116 -31.83 12.61 -42.32
N VAL A 117 -32.37 13.83 -42.33
CA VAL A 117 -33.02 14.37 -43.51
C VAL A 117 -31.91 14.82 -44.46
N LEU A 118 -31.59 13.98 -45.43
CA LEU A 118 -30.83 14.42 -46.60
C LEU A 118 -31.75 15.33 -47.41
N ALA A 119 -31.55 16.65 -47.29
CA ALA A 119 -32.15 17.61 -48.20
C ALA A 119 -31.58 17.33 -49.60
N GLY A 120 -32.46 16.98 -50.53
CA GLY A 120 -32.11 16.69 -51.91
C GLY A 120 -31.77 17.95 -52.70
N ASP A 121 -31.00 17.71 -53.78
CA ASP A 121 -30.97 18.49 -55.01
C ASP A 121 -31.34 17.54 -56.17
#